data_AF-A0A377KHR6-F1
#
_entry.id   AF-A0A377KHR6-F1
#
_cell.length_a   1.000
_cell.length_b   1.000
_cell.length_c   1.000
_cell.angle_alpha   90.00
_cell.angle_beta   90.00
_cell.angle_gamma   90.00
#
_symmetry.space_group_name_H-M   'P 1'
#
loop_
_entity.id
_entity.type
_entity.pdbx_description
1 polymer ?
#
loop_
_entity_poly.entity_id
_entity_poly.type
_entity_poly.pdbx_seq_one_letter_code
_entity_poly.pdbx_strand_id
1 'polypeptide(L)'
;MLIKSGATLLTEAPRNKDGSVGYSAKYGEKLRDDFKECISNGKTTKDIIVKSVNEASLLLYFGGTNSWLEIVDENGKSIDEWTKVE
;
A
#
# COMPACT_ATOMS: atom_id res chain seq x y z
N MET A 1 -6.99 -9.06 -3.91
CA MET A 1 -7.09 -8.48 -2.56
C MET A 1 -7.94 -7.21 -2.62
N LEU A 2 -8.82 -6.99 -1.64
CA LEU A 2 -9.73 -5.85 -1.60
C LEU A 2 -9.23 -4.79 -0.61
N ILE A 3 -9.03 -3.57 -1.08
CA ILE A 3 -8.81 -2.38 -0.27
C ILE A 3 -10.14 -1.65 -0.19
N LYS A 4 -10.67 -1.47 1.03
CA LYS A 4 -11.95 -0.79 1.23
C LYS A 4 -11.82 0.71 1.01
N SER A 5 -12.91 1.33 0.55
CA SER A 5 -13.10 2.77 0.60
C SER A 5 -12.85 3.30 2.02
N GLY A 6 -12.24 4.49 2.11
CA GLY A 6 -11.84 5.11 3.38
C GLY A 6 -10.47 4.68 3.90
N ALA A 7 -9.77 3.74 3.24
CA ALA A 7 -8.40 3.38 3.57
C ALA A 7 -7.48 4.60 3.42
N THR A 8 -6.56 4.77 4.37
CA THR A 8 -5.63 5.91 4.39
C THR A 8 -4.33 5.51 3.69
N LEU A 9 -3.82 6.41 2.85
CA LEU A 9 -2.56 6.27 2.14
C LEU A 9 -1.48 7.09 2.83
N LEU A 10 -0.25 6.56 2.88
CA LEU A 10 0.93 7.35 3.15
C LEU A 10 1.11 8.38 2.03
N THR A 11 1.02 9.68 2.34
CA THR A 11 0.95 10.73 1.31
C THR A 11 2.24 10.88 0.52
N GLU A 12 3.39 10.71 1.16
CA GLU A 12 4.70 10.87 0.54
C GLU A 12 5.53 9.59 0.66
N ALA A 13 6.17 9.18 -0.43
CA ALA A 13 7.03 8.01 -0.42
C ALA A 13 8.33 8.28 0.38
N PRO A 14 8.72 7.38 1.29
CA PRO A 14 10.01 7.47 1.96
C PRO A 14 11.15 7.44 0.94
N ARG A 15 12.18 8.27 1.17
CA ARG A 15 13.40 8.24 0.36
C ARG A 15 14.39 7.19 0.89
N ASN A 16 15.26 6.72 0.00
CA ASN A 16 16.39 5.91 0.39
C ASN A 16 17.35 6.72 1.29
N LYS A 17 18.26 6.02 1.99
CA LYS A 17 19.26 6.65 2.87
C LYS A 17 20.14 7.68 2.16
N ASP A 18 20.36 7.52 0.87
CA ASP A 18 21.13 8.43 0.01
C ASP A 18 20.30 9.58 -0.58
N GLY A 19 19.01 9.69 -0.22
CA GLY A 19 18.09 10.70 -0.73
C GLY A 19 17.51 10.40 -2.11
N SER A 20 17.82 9.25 -2.72
CA SER A 20 17.25 8.82 -3.99
C SER A 20 15.82 8.28 -3.83
N VAL A 21 15.07 8.29 -4.93
CA VAL A 21 13.73 7.70 -5.00
C VAL A 21 13.85 6.18 -5.17
N GLY A 22 13.35 5.44 -4.19
CA GLY A 22 13.35 3.97 -4.20
C GLY A 22 12.45 3.36 -5.28
N TYR A 23 12.67 2.08 -5.59
CA TYR A 23 11.87 1.37 -6.60
C TYR A 23 10.39 1.24 -6.19
N SER A 24 10.13 0.95 -4.91
CA SER A 24 8.77 0.88 -4.36
C SER A 24 8.02 2.20 -4.48
N ALA A 25 8.70 3.33 -4.30
CA ALA A 25 8.13 4.66 -4.50
C ALA A 25 7.64 4.82 -5.95
N LYS A 26 8.50 4.53 -6.93
CA LYS A 26 8.16 4.62 -8.36
C LYS A 26 6.96 3.75 -8.73
N TYR A 27 6.93 2.52 -8.24
CA TYR A 27 5.84 1.59 -8.57
C TYR A 27 4.55 1.92 -7.83
N GLY A 28 4.63 2.37 -6.57
CA GLY A 28 3.48 2.84 -5.81
C GLY A 28 2.83 4.07 -6.43
N GLU A 29 3.63 5.04 -6.92
CA GLU A 29 3.09 6.20 -7.63
C GLU A 29 2.39 5.79 -8.92
N LYS A 30 3.00 4.88 -9.69
CA LYS A 30 2.35 4.33 -10.89
C LYS A 30 1.01 3.65 -10.56
N LEU A 31 0.94 2.85 -9.49
CA LEU A 31 -0.32 2.25 -9.05
C LEU A 31 -1.34 3.31 -8.64
N ARG A 32 -0.92 4.39 -7.99
CA ARG A 32 -1.81 5.52 -7.64
C ARG A 32 -2.33 6.24 -8.88
N ASP A 33 -1.51 6.40 -9.91
CA ASP A 33 -1.94 6.95 -11.20
C ASP A 33 -2.97 6.05 -11.88
N ASP A 34 -2.76 4.72 -11.87
CA ASP A 34 -3.69 3.73 -12.41
C ASP A 34 -5.05 3.76 -11.67
N PHE A 35 -5.05 4.09 -10.37
CA PHE A 35 -6.24 4.19 -9.53
C PHE A 35 -6.62 5.63 -9.13
N LYS A 36 -6.16 6.65 -9.87
CA LYS A 36 -6.32 8.06 -9.46
C LYS A 36 -7.76 8.49 -9.22
N GLU A 37 -8.71 7.91 -9.96
CA GLU A 37 -10.14 8.22 -9.80
C GLU A 37 -10.76 7.62 -8.53
N CYS A 38 -10.04 6.71 -7.88
CA CYS A 38 -10.42 6.07 -6.63
C CYS A 38 -9.67 6.64 -5.43
N ILE A 39 -8.85 7.68 -5.60
CA ILE A 39 -8.01 8.27 -4.55
C ILE A 39 -8.23 9.78 -4.50
N SER A 40 -8.46 10.31 -3.30
CA SER A 40 -8.55 11.75 -3.08
C SER A 40 -8.10 12.09 -1.66
N ASN A 41 -7.32 13.16 -1.49
CA ASN A 41 -6.88 13.66 -0.19
C ASN A 41 -6.25 12.59 0.72
N GLY A 42 -5.38 11.74 0.15
CA GLY A 42 -4.70 10.68 0.90
C GLY A 42 -5.61 9.54 1.37
N LYS A 43 -6.80 9.39 0.77
CA LYS A 43 -7.73 8.30 1.08
C LYS A 43 -8.30 7.65 -0.17
N THR A 44 -8.67 6.37 -0.07
CA THR A 44 -9.48 5.72 -1.10
C THR A 44 -10.92 6.22 -1.02
N THR A 45 -11.52 6.59 -2.16
CA THR A 45 -12.92 7.03 -2.27
C THR A 45 -13.85 5.91 -2.74
N LYS A 46 -13.27 4.85 -3.30
CA LYS A 46 -13.96 3.64 -3.76
C LYS A 46 -13.19 2.40 -3.30
N ASP A 47 -13.87 1.26 -3.29
CA ASP A 47 -13.22 -0.03 -3.13
C ASP A 47 -12.26 -0.27 -4.30
N ILE A 48 -11.05 -0.78 -4.03
CA ILE A 48 -10.01 -1.07 -5.03
C ILE A 48 -9.65 -2.56 -4.93
N ILE A 49 -9.67 -3.25 -6.07
CA ILE A 49 -9.21 -4.64 -6.17
C ILE A 49 -7.80 -4.63 -6.77
N VAL A 50 -6.83 -5.10 -5.99
CA VAL A 50 -5.44 -5.30 -6.43
C VAL A 50 -5.12 -6.78 -6.56
N LYS A 51 -4.10 -7.12 -7.35
CA LYS A 51 -3.77 -8.50 -7.73
C LYS A 51 -3.09 -9.27 -6.62
N SER A 52 -2.40 -8.59 -5.70
CA SER A 52 -1.61 -9.23 -4.65
C SER A 52 -1.51 -8.36 -3.38
N VAL A 53 -1.01 -8.96 -2.30
CA VAL A 53 -0.71 -8.22 -1.05
C VAL A 53 0.42 -7.21 -1.25
N ASN A 54 1.36 -7.47 -2.19
CA ASN A 54 2.42 -6.53 -2.54
C ASN A 54 1.83 -5.27 -3.16
N GLU A 55 0.90 -5.41 -4.11
CA GLU A 55 0.25 -4.23 -4.72
C GLU A 55 -0.54 -3.42 -3.68
N ALA A 56 -1.18 -4.08 -2.71
CA ALA A 56 -1.85 -3.39 -1.61
C ALA A 56 -0.86 -2.57 -0.77
N SER A 57 0.28 -3.18 -0.42
CA SER A 57 1.33 -2.54 0.38
C SER A 57 2.01 -1.39 -0.36
N LEU A 58 2.24 -1.54 -1.67
CA LEU A 58 2.80 -0.50 -2.54
C LEU A 58 1.84 0.68 -2.70
N LEU A 59 0.55 0.42 -2.94
CA LEU A 59 -0.47 1.45 -3.11
C LEU A 59 -0.66 2.27 -1.83
N LEU A 60 -0.86 1.59 -0.69
CA LEU A 60 -1.16 2.24 0.58
C LEU A 60 0.08 2.88 1.23
N TYR A 61 1.22 2.20 1.22
CA TYR A 61 2.34 2.54 2.09
C TYR A 61 3.70 2.65 1.38
N PHE A 62 3.74 2.47 0.05
CA PHE A 62 5.01 2.28 -0.67
C PHE A 62 5.84 1.11 -0.12
N GLY A 63 5.19 0.15 0.53
CA GLY A 63 5.82 -1.03 1.11
C GLY A 63 6.33 -1.94 0.00
N GLY A 64 7.64 -2.16 -0.05
CA GLY A 64 8.28 -3.03 -1.04
C GLY A 64 8.11 -4.53 -0.76
N THR A 65 9.03 -5.34 -1.27
CA THR A 65 9.10 -6.78 -1.02
C THR A 65 9.01 -7.10 0.46
N ASN A 66 8.17 -8.08 0.82
CA ASN A 66 7.90 -8.58 2.17
C ASN A 66 7.33 -7.55 3.16
N SER A 67 6.99 -6.33 2.74
CA SER A 67 6.45 -5.31 3.64
C SER A 67 5.15 -5.70 4.33
N TRP A 68 4.36 -6.61 3.75
CA TRP A 68 3.13 -7.11 4.34
C TRP A 68 3.35 -7.94 5.62
N LEU A 69 4.58 -8.36 5.90
CA LEU A 69 4.99 -8.99 7.17
C LEU A 69 5.28 -7.95 8.27
N GLU A 70 5.65 -6.73 7.86
CA GLU A 70 6.09 -5.65 8.75
C GLU A 70 4.98 -4.61 9.00
N ILE A 71 3.98 -4.54 8.11
CA ILE A 71 2.80 -3.70 8.29
C ILE A 71 1.83 -4.45 9.20
N VAL A 72 1.75 -4.00 10.45
CA VAL A 72 0.93 -4.61 11.50
C VAL A 72 -0.19 -3.69 11.95
N ASP A 73 -1.28 -4.29 12.42
CA ASP A 73 -2.35 -3.55 13.11
C ASP A 73 -1.97 -3.17 14.55
N GLU A 74 -2.91 -2.56 15.27
CA GLU A 74 -2.73 -2.14 16.66
C GLU A 74 -2.45 -3.31 17.63
N ASN A 75 -2.75 -4.54 17.24
CA ASN A 75 -2.51 -5.76 18.01
C ASN A 75 -1.23 -6.48 17.58
N GLY A 76 -0.46 -5.91 16.64
CA GLY A 76 0.78 -6.50 16.12
C GLY A 76 0.55 -7.58 15.05
N LYS A 77 -0.69 -7.75 14.56
CA LYS A 77 -0.99 -8.75 13.52
C LYS A 77 -0.71 -8.18 12.13
N SER A 78 0.14 -8.87 11.38
CA SER A 78 0.56 -8.48 10.02
C SER A 78 -0.54 -8.68 8.97
N ILE A 79 -0.40 -8.03 7.82
CA ILE A 79 -1.30 -8.26 6.67
C ILE A 79 -1.23 -9.72 6.21
N ASP A 80 -0.07 -10.37 6.28
CA ASP A 80 0.08 -11.82 6.02
C ASP A 80 -0.88 -12.65 6.89
N GLU A 81 -0.85 -12.40 8.19
CA GLU A 81 -1.68 -13.12 9.17
C GLU A 81 -3.18 -12.83 9.00
N TRP A 82 -3.54 -11.67 8.44
CA TRP A 82 -4.93 -11.36 8.08
C TRP A 82 -5.40 -12.05 6.80
N THR A 83 -4.49 -12.55 5.97
CA THR A 83 -4.80 -13.06 4.62
C THR A 83 -4.61 -14.57 4.47
N LYS A 84 -4.00 -15.23 5.45
CA LYS A 84 -3.99 -16.69 5.57
C LYS A 84 -5.41 -17.22 5.79
N VAL A 85 -5.77 -18.23 4.98
CA VAL A 85 -7.01 -19.00 5.11
C VAL A 85 -6.60 -20.42 5.51
N GLU A 86 -7.14 -20.93 6.61
CA GLU A 86 -7.00 -22.34 7.00
C GLU A 86 -7.91 -23.26 6.17
#